data_AF-A0AAV9D559-F1
#
_entry.id   AF-A0AAV9D559-F1
#
_cell.length_a   1.000
_cell.length_b   1.000
_cell.length_c   1.000
_cell.angle_alpha   90.00
_cell.angle_beta   90.00
_cell.angle_gamma   90.00
#
_symmetry.space_group_name_H-M   'P 1'
#
loop_
_entity.id
_entity.type
_entity.pdbx_description
1 polymer ?
#
loop_
_entity_poly.entity_id
_entity_poly.type
_entity_poly.pdbx_seq_one_letter_code
_entity_poly.pdbx_strand_id
1 'polypeptide(L)'
;MSDHRPIFLSGGAPGQYRSKFRFETWWLKVGDFKAAVVSSCSFSVDGVSGVERMAIKLKRLKHFLKGWCQEAKLQREAHKTAIAHDIAVLDALEDSGLMGEEECDSRIRLKVAMQLILGQEEEEWRLRSRAVWLKE
;
A
#
# COMPACT_ATOMS: atom_id res chain seq x y z
N MET A 1 22.71 -22.91 23.94
CA MET A 1 21.71 -22.59 22.90
C MET A 1 20.58 -21.86 23.61
N SER A 2 20.32 -20.61 23.24
CA SER A 2 19.32 -19.81 23.94
C SER A 2 17.95 -20.05 23.31
N ASP A 3 17.04 -20.61 24.10
CA ASP A 3 15.65 -20.90 23.74
C ASP A 3 14.83 -19.60 23.86
N HIS A 4 15.11 -18.64 22.98
CA HIS A 4 14.35 -17.40 22.90
C HIS A 4 13.08 -17.64 22.10
N ARG A 5 11.97 -17.91 22.79
CA ARG A 5 10.64 -17.79 22.19
C ARG A 5 10.31 -16.30 22.04
N PRO A 6 10.05 -15.80 20.82
CA PRO A 6 9.60 -14.42 20.65
C PRO A 6 8.23 -14.25 21.31
N ILE A 7 8.09 -13.19 22.11
CA ILE A 7 6.82 -12.82 22.74
C ILE A 7 5.96 -12.14 21.67
N PHE A 8 4.87 -12.80 21.28
CA PHE A 8 3.89 -12.23 20.38
C PHE A 8 2.96 -11.31 21.16
N LEU A 9 3.19 -10.00 21.10
CA LEU A 9 2.26 -9.00 21.62
C LEU A 9 1.05 -8.92 20.69
N SER A 10 0.00 -9.67 21.02
CA SER A 10 -1.31 -9.50 20.39
C SER A 10 -1.93 -8.22 20.94
N GLY A 11 -1.72 -7.09 20.25
CA GLY A 11 -2.50 -5.89 20.48
C GLY A 11 -3.97 -6.22 20.26
N GLY A 12 -4.78 -6.08 21.30
CA GLY A 12 -6.22 -6.38 21.24
C GLY A 12 -6.88 -5.80 20.00
N ALA A 13 -7.96 -6.45 19.55
CA ALA A 13 -8.69 -6.13 18.33
C ALA A 13 -8.70 -4.63 18.06
N PRO A 14 -8.25 -4.17 16.86
CA PRO A 14 -8.19 -2.74 16.58
C PRO A 14 -9.60 -2.19 16.77
N GLY A 15 -9.81 -1.49 17.89
CA GLY A 15 -11.01 -0.72 18.11
C GLY A 15 -11.24 0.07 16.83
N GLN A 16 -12.46 0.02 16.31
CA GLN A 16 -12.85 0.55 15.00
C GLN A 16 -12.68 2.07 15.01
N TYR A 17 -11.43 2.52 15.03
CA TYR A 17 -11.05 3.91 15.05
C TYR A 17 -11.50 4.40 13.69
N ARG A 18 -12.55 5.23 13.68
CA ARG A 18 -13.00 5.90 12.47
C ARG A 18 -11.85 6.76 12.00
N SER A 19 -10.99 6.18 11.16
CA SER A 19 -9.82 6.84 10.60
C SER A 19 -10.34 8.07 9.87
N LYS A 20 -10.01 9.25 10.42
CA LYS A 20 -10.28 10.51 9.73
C LYS A 20 -9.59 10.41 8.38
N PHE A 21 -10.25 10.88 7.33
CA PHE A 21 -9.63 10.93 6.01
C PHE A 21 -8.32 11.71 6.12
N ARG A 22 -7.22 11.08 5.73
CA ARG A 22 -5.89 11.67 5.69
C ARG A 22 -5.34 11.49 4.30
N PHE A 23 -4.76 12.56 3.78
CA PHE A 23 -3.99 12.50 2.55
C PHE A 23 -2.67 11.76 2.84
N GLU A 24 -2.29 10.82 1.99
CA GLU A 24 -1.02 10.09 2.14
C GLU A 24 -0.08 10.47 0.99
N THR A 25 1.16 10.82 1.31
CA THR A 25 2.11 11.39 0.34
C THR A 25 2.45 10.43 -0.80
N TRP A 26 2.42 9.12 -0.55
CA TRP A 26 2.69 8.11 -1.58
C TRP A 26 1.64 8.09 -2.70
N TRP A 27 0.45 8.67 -2.48
CA TRP A 27 -0.55 8.79 -3.56
C TRP A 27 0.04 9.55 -4.75
N LEU A 28 0.90 10.54 -4.50
CA LEU A 28 1.58 11.31 -5.54
C LEU A 28 2.60 10.48 -6.33
N LYS A 29 3.09 9.37 -5.75
CA LYS A 29 4.02 8.44 -6.41
C LYS A 29 3.30 7.47 -7.35
N VAL A 30 1.96 7.34 -7.26
CA VAL A 30 1.16 6.51 -8.17
C VAL A 30 0.87 7.31 -9.44
N GLY A 31 1.34 6.80 -10.59
CA GLY A 31 1.27 7.52 -11.88
C GLY A 31 -0.13 8.05 -12.24
N ASP A 32 -1.16 7.26 -11.93
CA ASP A 32 -2.55 7.59 -12.31
C ASP A 32 -3.27 8.51 -11.31
N PHE A 33 -2.64 8.88 -10.20
CA PHE A 33 -3.29 9.64 -9.14
C PHE A 33 -3.79 11.01 -9.62
N LYS A 34 -2.96 11.75 -10.36
CA LYS A 34 -3.32 13.09 -10.84
C LYS A 34 -4.49 13.02 -11.82
N ALA A 35 -4.47 12.06 -12.75
CA ALA A 35 -5.54 11.84 -13.70
C ALA A 35 -6.85 11.47 -12.99
N ALA A 36 -6.77 10.59 -11.98
CA ALA A 36 -7.89 10.17 -11.14
C ALA A 36 -8.53 11.36 -10.39
N VAL A 37 -7.73 12.25 -9.80
CA VAL A 37 -8.22 13.46 -9.11
C VAL A 37 -8.88 14.44 -10.07
N VAL A 38 -8.27 14.70 -11.22
CA VAL A 38 -8.83 15.60 -12.25
C VAL A 38 -10.18 15.07 -12.72
N SER A 39 -10.23 13.79 -13.11
CA SER A 39 -11.47 13.12 -13.53
C SER A 39 -12.59 13.24 -12.50
N SER A 40 -12.28 13.04 -11.21
CA SER A 40 -13.25 13.17 -10.11
C SER A 40 -13.84 14.59 -9.97
N CYS A 41 -13.09 15.62 -10.38
CA CYS A 41 -13.45 17.04 -10.24
C CYS A 41 -13.99 17.70 -11.52
N SER A 42 -13.93 17.03 -12.67
CA SER A 42 -14.25 17.59 -14.00
C SER A 42 -15.74 17.85 -14.28
N PHE A 43 -16.63 17.58 -13.34
CA PHE A 43 -18.07 17.79 -13.52
C PHE A 43 -18.51 19.23 -13.24
N SER A 44 -19.56 19.68 -13.93
CA SER A 44 -20.23 20.96 -13.69
C SER A 44 -21.17 20.87 -12.49
N VAL A 45 -21.25 21.96 -11.73
CA VAL A 45 -22.19 22.12 -10.61
C VAL A 45 -22.82 23.50 -10.76
N ASP A 46 -24.07 23.50 -11.20
CA ASP A 46 -24.83 24.69 -11.57
C ASP A 46 -25.90 25.01 -10.51
N GLY A 47 -26.41 26.23 -10.53
CA GLY A 47 -27.50 26.65 -9.63
C GLY A 47 -27.13 26.83 -8.16
N VAL A 48 -25.83 26.82 -7.82
CA VAL A 48 -25.31 27.00 -6.44
C VAL A 48 -24.23 28.07 -6.39
N SER A 49 -24.01 28.64 -5.21
CA SER A 49 -22.91 29.58 -4.96
C SER A 49 -21.54 28.94 -5.21
N GLY A 50 -20.51 29.77 -5.44
CA GLY A 50 -19.15 29.28 -5.63
C GLY A 50 -18.62 28.45 -4.45
N VAL A 51 -19.02 28.80 -3.23
CA VAL A 51 -18.63 28.08 -1.99
C VAL A 51 -19.28 26.70 -1.94
N GLU A 52 -20.58 26.61 -2.26
CA GLU A 52 -21.31 25.34 -2.31
C GLU A 52 -20.76 24.42 -3.41
N ARG A 53 -20.46 24.97 -4.59
CA ARG A 53 -19.78 24.24 -5.66
C ARG A 53 -18.47 23.63 -5.19
N MET A 54 -17.65 24.40 -4.47
CA MET A 54 -16.38 23.90 -3.91
C MET A 54 -16.63 22.76 -2.90
N ALA A 55 -17.58 22.94 -1.97
CA ALA A 55 -17.91 21.95 -0.96
C ALA A 55 -18.39 20.62 -1.59
N ILE A 56 -19.21 20.69 -2.65
CA ILE A 56 -19.68 19.53 -3.40
C ILE A 56 -18.51 18.78 -4.06
N LYS A 57 -17.62 19.51 -4.74
CA LYS A 57 -16.44 18.90 -5.38
C LYS A 57 -15.51 18.24 -4.36
N LEU A 58 -15.23 18.90 -3.24
CA LEU A 58 -14.40 18.33 -2.16
C LEU A 58 -15.03 17.09 -1.51
N LYS A 59 -16.36 17.09 -1.30
CA LYS A 59 -17.06 15.94 -0.73
C LYS A 59 -16.99 14.72 -1.65
N ARG A 60 -17.17 14.93 -2.96
CA ARG A 60 -17.04 13.86 -3.97
C ARG A 60 -15.61 13.36 -4.08
N LEU A 61 -14.64 14.27 -4.15
CA LEU A 61 -13.22 13.93 -4.20
C LEU A 61 -12.82 13.08 -2.98
N LYS A 62 -13.25 13.45 -1.78
CA LYS A 62 -13.02 12.65 -0.57
C LYS A 62 -13.58 11.24 -0.68
N HIS A 63 -14.79 11.06 -1.22
CA HIS A 63 -15.39 9.74 -1.38
C HIS A 63 -14.65 8.90 -2.42
N PHE A 64 -14.33 9.50 -3.56
CA PHE A 64 -13.53 8.89 -4.61
C PHE A 64 -12.17 8.41 -4.08
N LEU A 65 -11.44 9.28 -3.38
CA LEU A 65 -10.13 8.97 -2.83
C LEU A 65 -10.17 7.82 -1.83
N LYS A 66 -11.25 7.69 -1.03
CA LYS A 66 -11.42 6.54 -0.13
C LYS A 66 -11.48 5.22 -0.88
N GLY A 67 -12.28 5.15 -1.94
CA GLY A 67 -12.40 3.94 -2.77
C GLY A 67 -11.11 3.63 -3.50
N TRP A 68 -10.51 4.65 -4.13
CA TRP A 68 -9.23 4.52 -4.83
C TRP A 68 -8.10 4.02 -3.91
N CYS A 69 -8.04 4.51 -2.66
CA CYS A 69 -7.05 4.03 -1.68
C CYS A 69 -7.25 2.58 -1.27
N GLN A 70 -8.50 2.15 -1.15
CA GLN A 70 -8.81 0.76 -0.82
C GLN A 70 -8.41 -0.15 -1.97
N GLU A 71 -8.74 0.22 -3.20
CA GLU A 71 -8.33 -0.51 -4.40
C GLU A 71 -6.81 -0.60 -4.51
N ALA A 72 -6.10 0.52 -4.37
CA ALA A 72 -4.64 0.53 -4.43
C ALA A 72 -3.98 -0.36 -3.35
N LYS A 73 -4.58 -0.48 -2.16
CA LYS A 73 -4.12 -1.42 -1.13
C LYS A 73 -4.38 -2.87 -1.50
N LEU A 74 -5.56 -3.18 -2.03
CA LEU A 74 -5.89 -4.53 -2.50
C LEU A 74 -4.97 -4.98 -3.63
N GLN A 75 -4.71 -4.11 -4.61
CA GLN A 75 -3.79 -4.39 -5.71
C GLN A 75 -2.37 -4.63 -5.22
N ARG A 76 -1.89 -3.84 -4.25
CA ARG A 76 -0.57 -4.05 -3.63
C ARG A 76 -0.49 -5.37 -2.88
N GLU A 77 -1.53 -5.72 -2.12
CA GLU A 77 -1.59 -6.99 -1.40
C GLU A 77 -1.59 -8.18 -2.37
N ALA A 78 -2.41 -8.11 -3.42
CA ALA A 78 -2.43 -9.11 -4.49
C ALA A 78 -1.05 -9.27 -5.15
N HIS A 79 -0.37 -8.17 -5.44
CA HIS A 79 0.99 -8.20 -6.00
C HIS A 79 2.01 -8.86 -5.06
N LYS A 80 1.97 -8.55 -3.75
CA LYS A 80 2.81 -9.26 -2.77
C LYS A 80 2.49 -10.75 -2.72
N THR A 81 1.22 -11.14 -2.74
CA THR A 81 0.85 -12.56 -2.73
C THR A 81 1.33 -13.29 -3.98
N ALA A 82 1.30 -12.64 -5.15
CA ALA A 82 1.83 -13.20 -6.38
C ALA A 82 3.36 -13.38 -6.30
N ILE A 83 4.10 -12.34 -5.87
CA ILE A 83 5.56 -12.44 -5.69
C ILE A 83 5.92 -13.53 -4.67
N ALA A 84 5.20 -13.61 -3.55
CA ALA A 84 5.45 -14.63 -2.53
C ALA A 84 5.19 -16.06 -3.05
N HIS A 85 4.13 -16.23 -3.84
CA HIS A 85 3.84 -17.49 -4.52
C HIS A 85 4.96 -17.86 -5.50
N ASP A 86 5.40 -16.94 -6.35
CA ASP A 86 6.44 -17.20 -7.35
C ASP A 86 7.78 -17.54 -6.70
N ILE A 87 8.14 -16.87 -5.60
CA ILE A 87 9.31 -17.23 -4.80
C ILE A 87 9.17 -18.65 -4.23
N ALA A 88 8.00 -19.01 -3.69
CA ALA A 88 7.79 -20.35 -3.15
C ALA A 88 7.88 -21.46 -4.22
N VAL A 89 7.43 -21.19 -5.44
CA VAL A 89 7.60 -22.09 -6.59
C VAL A 89 9.07 -22.28 -6.93
N LEU A 90 9.85 -21.19 -6.94
CA LEU A 90 11.29 -21.25 -7.23
C LEU A 90 12.07 -21.97 -6.12
N ASP A 91 11.69 -21.78 -4.86
CA ASP A 91 12.32 -22.48 -3.73
C ASP A 91 12.01 -23.99 -3.78
N ALA A 92 10.80 -24.39 -4.17
CA ALA A 92 10.46 -25.80 -4.40
C ALA A 92 11.23 -26.42 -5.59
N LEU A 93 11.53 -25.62 -6.62
CA LEU A 93 12.36 -26.05 -7.74
C LEU A 93 13.83 -26.23 -7.31
N GLU A 94 14.34 -25.39 -6.43
CA GLU A 94 15.67 -25.52 -5.82
C GLU A 94 15.80 -26.83 -5.04
N ASP A 95 14.79 -27.17 -4.23
CA ASP A 95 14.74 -28.43 -3.47
C ASP A 95 14.74 -29.67 -4.39
N SER A 96 14.23 -29.53 -5.61
CA SER A 96 14.23 -30.60 -6.62
C SER A 96 15.56 -30.72 -7.39
N GLY A 97 16.51 -29.80 -7.19
CA GLY A 97 17.82 -29.77 -7.84
C GLY A 97 17.80 -29.33 -9.31
N LEU A 98 16.70 -28.75 -9.80
CA LEU A 98 16.48 -28.38 -11.20
C LEU A 98 16.63 -26.87 -11.48
N MET A 99 17.22 -26.12 -10.56
CA MET A 99 17.29 -24.66 -10.65
C MET A 99 18.43 -24.20 -11.58
N GLY A 100 18.09 -23.48 -12.64
CA GLY A 100 19.04 -22.85 -13.55
C GLY A 100 19.44 -21.44 -13.14
N GLU A 101 20.31 -20.83 -13.95
CA GLU A 101 20.80 -19.45 -13.75
C GLU A 101 19.66 -18.43 -13.95
N GLU A 102 18.78 -18.64 -14.92
CA GLU A 102 17.64 -17.76 -15.20
C GLU A 102 16.63 -17.72 -14.04
N GLU A 103 16.36 -18.86 -13.42
CA GLU A 103 15.51 -19.00 -12.25
C GLU A 103 16.12 -18.29 -11.03
N CYS A 104 17.45 -18.33 -10.89
CA CYS A 104 18.16 -17.62 -9.84
C CYS A 104 18.02 -16.10 -10.00
N ASP A 105 18.25 -15.60 -11.21
CA ASP A 105 18.06 -14.19 -11.54
C ASP A 105 16.62 -13.74 -11.33
N SER A 106 15.65 -14.59 -11.71
CA SER A 106 14.22 -14.33 -11.47
C SER A 106 13.91 -14.20 -9.98
N ARG A 107 14.44 -15.12 -9.15
CA ARG A 107 14.27 -15.07 -7.69
C ARG A 107 14.85 -13.79 -7.09
N ILE A 108 16.02 -13.35 -7.56
CA ILE A 108 16.64 -12.10 -7.12
C ILE A 108 15.74 -10.91 -7.47
N ARG A 109 15.24 -10.84 -8.70
CA ARG A 109 14.32 -9.77 -9.14
C ARG A 109 13.04 -9.74 -8.30
N LEU A 110 12.44 -10.90 -8.03
CA LEU A 110 11.25 -11.02 -7.20
C LEU A 110 11.51 -10.57 -5.75
N LYS A 111 12.64 -10.96 -5.16
CA LYS A 111 13.04 -10.51 -3.82
C LYS A 111 13.23 -8.99 -3.76
N VAL A 112 13.86 -8.39 -4.76
CA VAL A 112 14.01 -6.92 -4.87
C VAL A 112 12.64 -6.26 -5.01
N ALA A 113 11.75 -6.79 -5.84
CA ALA A 113 10.39 -6.27 -5.98
C ALA A 113 9.60 -6.31 -4.66
N MET A 114 9.68 -7.43 -3.93
CA MET A 114 9.08 -7.56 -2.59
C MET A 114 9.65 -6.51 -1.62
N GLN A 115 10.97 -6.33 -1.58
CA GLN A 115 11.63 -5.35 -0.71
C GLN A 115 11.17 -3.91 -1.00
N LEU A 116 10.99 -3.55 -2.27
CA LEU A 116 10.48 -2.24 -2.65
C LEU A 116 9.06 -2.00 -2.11
N ILE A 117 8.19 -3.00 -2.22
CA ILE A 117 6.81 -2.91 -1.69
C ILE A 117 6.83 -2.77 -0.16
N LEU A 118 7.62 -3.61 0.52
CA LEU A 118 7.74 -3.58 1.98
C LEU A 118 8.32 -2.25 2.49
N GLY A 119 9.33 -1.70 1.81
CA GLY A 119 9.92 -0.40 2.16
C GLY A 119 8.91 0.74 2.02
N GLN A 120 8.06 0.71 1.00
CA GLN A 120 6.97 1.67 0.85
C GLN A 120 5.94 1.53 1.98
N GLU A 121 5.56 0.30 2.34
CA GLU A 121 4.66 0.06 3.47
C GLU A 121 5.26 0.57 4.77
N GLU A 122 6.53 0.32 5.02
CA GLU A 122 7.23 0.82 6.20
C GLU A 122 7.20 2.35 6.29
N GLU A 123 7.44 3.06 5.18
CA GLU A 123 7.29 4.51 5.10
C GLU A 123 5.86 4.95 5.44
N GLU A 124 4.84 4.25 4.92
CA GLU A 124 3.44 4.48 5.25
C GLU A 124 3.14 4.27 6.75
N TRP A 125 3.66 3.18 7.34
CA TRP A 125 3.49 2.87 8.76
C TRP A 125 4.16 3.93 9.63
N ARG A 126 5.37 4.38 9.27
CA ARG A 126 6.10 5.44 9.96
C ARG A 126 5.34 6.77 9.96
N LEU A 127 4.79 7.16 8.81
CA LEU A 127 3.98 8.38 8.67
C LEU A 127 2.67 8.30 9.48
N ARG A 128 2.04 7.12 9.53
CA ARG A 128 0.80 6.91 10.28
C ARG A 128 1.00 6.83 11.79
N SER A 129 2.11 6.24 12.25
CA SER A 129 2.40 6.04 13.68
C SER A 129 2.84 7.32 14.38
N ARG A 130 3.32 8.33 13.63
CA ARG A 130 3.93 9.56 14.18
C ARG A 130 5.07 9.24 15.17
N ALA A 131 5.71 8.09 15.01
CA ALA A 131 6.79 7.66 15.88
C ALA A 131 8.05 8.50 15.58
N VAL A 132 8.31 9.49 16.44
CA VAL A 132 9.51 10.35 16.39
C VAL A 132 10.67 9.73 17.21
N TRP A 133 10.47 8.56 17.80
CA TRP A 133 11.35 8.00 18.85
C TRP A 133 12.39 6.99 18.34
N LEU A 134 12.34 6.58 17.07
CA LEU A 134 13.40 5.78 16.46
C LEU A 134 14.48 6.74 15.96
N LYS A 135 15.55 6.89 16.76
CA LYS A 135 16.82 7.45 16.28
C LYS A 135 17.58 6.35 15.55
N GLU A 136 18.06 6.66 14.35
CA GLU A 136 19.06 5.88 13.62
C GLU A 136 20.37 5.77 14.41
#